data_AF-A0A938XZJ3-F1
#
_entry.id   AF-A0A938XZJ3-F1
#
_cell.length_a   1.000
_cell.length_b   1.000
_cell.length_c   1.000
_cell.angle_alpha   90.00
_cell.angle_beta   90.00
_cell.angle_gamma   90.00
#
_symmetry.space_group_name_H-M   'P 1'
#
loop_
_entity.id
_entity.type
_entity.pdbx_description
1 polymer ?
#
loop_
_entity_poly.entity_id
_entity_poly.type
_entity_poly.pdbx_seq_one_letter_code
_entity_poly.pdbx_strand_id
1 'polypeptide(L)'
;MTLIWATRGKTWGFRFVRDGGFADPLPPYERAFAGVGVGPRAFQRCGPTVAVRFPDPLGRKDAAGRPIPHELVLFPPQSADINNVEDALEVVWPLLAEEYASIWDPTPN
;
A
#
# COMPACT_ATOMS: atom_id res chain seq x y z
N MET A 1 11.19 -1.87 -9.31
CA MET A 1 10.64 -0.99 -8.26
C MET A 1 10.54 -1.80 -6.98
N THR A 2 11.16 -1.34 -5.91
CA THR A 2 11.23 -2.06 -4.63
C THR A 2 10.28 -1.40 -3.66
N LEU A 3 9.17 -2.06 -3.36
CA LEU A 3 8.18 -1.60 -2.40
C LEU A 3 7.52 -2.79 -1.71
N ILE A 4 7.14 -2.58 -0.45
CA ILE A 4 6.20 -3.47 0.23
C ILE A 4 4.82 -2.89 0.03
N TRP A 5 3.86 -3.73 -0.33
CA TRP A 5 2.47 -3.34 -0.46
C TRP A 5 1.60 -4.33 0.29
N ALA A 6 0.90 -3.81 1.28
CA ALA A 6 -0.11 -4.52 2.03
C ALA A 6 -1.48 -3.91 1.74
N THR A 7 -2.45 -4.75 1.42
CA THR A 7 -3.84 -4.34 1.22
C THR A 7 -4.76 -5.53 1.50
N ARG A 8 -6.06 -5.35 1.28
CA ARG A 8 -7.09 -6.40 1.36
C ARG A 8 -7.84 -6.47 0.03
N GLY A 9 -8.55 -7.57 -0.20
CA GLY A 9 -9.40 -7.73 -1.37
C GLY A 9 -10.87 -7.58 -1.03
N LYS A 10 -11.70 -7.92 -2.02
CA LYS A 10 -13.14 -8.05 -1.83
C LYS A 10 -13.47 -9.20 -0.88
N THR A 11 -12.90 -10.38 -1.15
CA THR A 11 -13.21 -11.63 -0.42
C THR A 11 -12.05 -12.14 0.46
N TRP A 12 -10.91 -11.46 0.45
CA TRP A 12 -9.71 -11.85 1.21
C TRP A 12 -9.23 -10.73 2.14
N GLY A 13 -8.66 -11.12 3.29
CA GLY A 13 -8.23 -10.23 4.37
C GLY A 13 -6.97 -9.41 4.06
N PHE A 14 -6.41 -8.75 5.07
CA PHE A 14 -5.19 -7.97 4.87
C PHE A 14 -3.97 -8.88 4.67
N ARG A 15 -3.22 -8.69 3.58
CA ARG A 15 -1.99 -9.45 3.26
C ARG A 15 -1.01 -8.60 2.47
N PHE A 16 0.25 -9.04 2.44
CA PHE A 16 1.26 -8.51 1.54
C PHE A 16 1.03 -9.01 0.12
N VAL A 17 0.82 -8.08 -0.82
CA VAL A 17 0.76 -8.34 -2.27
C VAL A 17 2.15 -8.26 -2.88
N ARG A 18 2.96 -7.29 -2.41
CA ARG A 18 4.38 -7.18 -2.74
C ARG A 18 5.20 -7.17 -1.46
N ASP A 19 6.29 -7.90 -1.47
CA ASP A 19 7.20 -8.09 -0.34
C ASP A 19 8.44 -7.20 -0.42
N GLY A 20 8.61 -6.42 -1.48
CA GLY A 20 9.80 -5.59 -1.69
C GLY A 20 11.10 -6.38 -1.89
N GLY A 21 11.03 -7.66 -2.25
CA GLY A 21 12.19 -8.54 -2.40
C GLY A 21 12.75 -9.06 -1.08
N PHE A 22 12.03 -8.89 0.04
CA PHE A 22 12.38 -9.43 1.34
C PHE A 22 11.82 -10.85 1.51
N ALA A 23 12.58 -11.74 2.15
CA ALA A 23 12.07 -13.04 2.56
C ALA A 23 10.94 -12.93 3.61
N ASP A 24 11.01 -11.90 4.44
CA ASP A 24 9.94 -11.51 5.37
C ASP A 24 9.73 -9.99 5.30
N PRO A 25 8.60 -9.52 4.74
CA PRO A 25 8.30 -8.10 4.63
C PRO A 25 7.75 -7.49 5.92
N LEU A 26 7.39 -8.29 6.94
CA LEU A 26 6.77 -7.78 8.16
C LEU A 26 7.70 -6.85 8.97
N PRO A 27 8.96 -7.20 9.26
CA PRO A 27 9.86 -6.33 10.04
C PRO A 27 10.10 -4.93 9.42
N PRO A 28 10.44 -4.79 8.12
CA PRO A 28 10.58 -3.47 7.52
C PRO A 28 9.26 -2.71 7.42
N TYR A 29 8.13 -3.40 7.24
CA TYR A 29 6.80 -2.80 7.25
C TYR A 29 6.45 -2.21 8.62
N GLU A 30 6.58 -2.98 9.70
CA GLU A 30 6.27 -2.53 11.05
C GLU A 30 7.14 -1.34 11.46
N ARG A 31 8.42 -1.36 11.10
CA ARG A 31 9.33 -0.25 11.36
C ARG A 31 8.90 1.03 10.65
N ALA A 32 8.47 0.92 9.39
CA ALA A 32 8.06 2.08 8.60
C ALA A 32 6.74 2.67 9.11
N PHE A 33 5.80 1.83 9.57
CA PHE A 33 4.51 2.22 10.12
C PHE A 33 4.51 2.46 11.64
N ALA A 34 5.65 2.26 12.32
CA ALA A 34 5.78 2.47 13.76
C ALA A 34 5.42 3.92 14.11
N GLY A 35 4.42 4.11 14.96
CA GLY A 35 3.95 5.44 15.37
C GLY A 35 3.04 6.16 14.37
N VAL A 36 2.68 5.52 13.24
CA VAL A 36 1.70 6.08 12.29
C VAL A 36 0.32 6.12 12.94
N GLY A 37 -0.32 7.29 12.87
CA GLY A 37 -1.65 7.52 13.44
C GLY A 37 -2.75 6.62 12.88
N VAL A 38 -3.84 6.50 13.65
CA VAL A 38 -5.07 5.82 13.22
C VAL A 38 -5.83 6.75 12.28
N GLY A 39 -5.91 6.40 11.00
CA GLY A 39 -6.59 7.21 10.00
C GLY A 39 -6.56 6.58 8.61
N PRO A 40 -7.46 7.02 7.71
CA PRO A 40 -7.57 6.49 6.34
C PRO A 40 -6.41 6.93 5.45
N ARG A 41 -5.79 8.08 5.76
CA ARG A 41 -4.61 8.61 5.09
C ARG A 41 -3.51 8.81 6.12
N ALA A 42 -2.31 8.38 5.78
CA ALA A 42 -1.13 8.67 6.58
C ALA A 42 0.09 8.75 5.68
N PHE A 43 1.04 9.59 6.06
CA PHE A 43 2.35 9.68 5.44
C PHE A 43 3.38 9.78 6.56
N GLN A 44 4.42 8.95 6.47
CA GLN A 44 5.52 8.97 7.41
C GLN A 44 6.82 8.67 6.67
N ARG A 45 7.82 9.54 6.84
CA ARG A 45 9.18 9.30 6.36
C ARG A 45 10.02 8.74 7.51
N CYS A 46 10.62 7.57 7.30
CA CYS A 46 11.50 6.90 8.26
C CYS A 46 12.89 6.76 7.65
N GLY A 47 13.72 7.81 7.77
CA GLY A 47 15.03 7.86 7.14
C GLY A 47 14.93 7.74 5.62
N PRO A 48 15.52 6.71 4.99
CA PRO A 48 15.48 6.54 3.54
C PRO A 48 14.16 5.92 3.04
N THR A 49 13.27 5.45 3.91
CA THR A 49 12.00 4.82 3.50
C THR A 49 10.81 5.72 3.77
N VAL A 50 9.74 5.51 3.01
CA VAL A 50 8.48 6.26 3.16
C VAL A 50 7.34 5.27 3.31
N ALA A 51 6.60 5.38 4.41
CA ALA A 51 5.34 4.69 4.63
C ALA A 51 4.18 5.60 4.22
N VAL A 52 3.29 5.08 3.37
CA VAL A 52 2.10 5.80 2.93
C VAL A 52 0.89 4.89 3.09
N ARG A 53 -0.18 5.45 3.64
CA ARG A 53 -1.52 4.85 3.66
C ARG A 53 -2.49 5.75 2.93
N PHE A 54 -3.30 5.18 2.06
CA PHE A 54 -4.44 5.88 1.46
C PHE A 54 -5.60 4.89 1.21
N PRO A 55 -6.85 5.37 1.19
CA PRO A 55 -7.98 4.55 0.75
C PRO A 55 -7.90 4.33 -0.77
N ASP A 56 -8.47 3.22 -1.25
CA ASP A 56 -8.57 2.91 -2.68
C ASP A 56 -9.14 4.12 -3.46
N PRO A 57 -8.38 4.69 -4.41
CA PRO A 57 -8.80 5.87 -5.19
C PRO A 57 -10.05 5.66 -6.04
N LEU A 58 -10.33 4.40 -6.40
CA LEU A 58 -11.54 4.03 -7.17
C LEU A 58 -12.73 3.74 -6.26
N GLY A 59 -12.60 3.94 -4.94
CA GLY A 59 -13.66 3.75 -3.97
C GLY A 59 -14.08 2.28 -3.80
N ARG A 60 -13.21 1.33 -4.17
CA ARG A 60 -13.46 -0.10 -4.01
C ARG A 60 -13.61 -0.47 -2.53
N LYS A 61 -14.51 -1.41 -2.27
CA LYS A 61 -14.87 -1.86 -0.94
C LYS A 61 -14.66 -3.36 -0.80
N ASP A 62 -14.43 -3.80 0.44
CA ASP A 62 -14.45 -5.22 0.77
C ASP A 62 -15.89 -5.77 0.79
N ALA A 63 -16.07 -7.08 0.99
CA ALA A 63 -17.38 -7.73 1.07
C ALA A 63 -18.27 -7.18 2.21
N ALA A 64 -17.67 -6.55 3.24
CA ALA A 64 -18.39 -5.91 4.33
C ALA A 64 -18.72 -4.44 4.04
N GLY A 65 -18.40 -3.92 2.85
CA GLY A 65 -18.65 -2.54 2.45
C GLY A 65 -17.66 -1.53 3.03
N ARG A 66 -16.54 -1.97 3.62
CA ARG A 66 -15.51 -1.08 4.18
C ARG A 66 -14.56 -0.60 3.07
N PRO A 67 -14.12 0.66 3.10
CA PRO A 67 -13.09 1.15 2.18
C PRO A 67 -11.81 0.33 2.33
N ILE A 68 -11.14 0.06 1.20
CA ILE A 68 -9.91 -0.71 1.20
C ILE A 68 -8.72 0.23 1.42
N PRO A 69 -7.92 0.06 2.48
CA PRO A 69 -6.68 0.81 2.66
C PRO A 69 -5.55 0.13 1.87
N HIS A 70 -4.80 0.95 1.14
CA HIS A 70 -3.52 0.57 0.56
C HIS A 70 -2.42 1.11 1.45
N GLU A 71 -1.58 0.20 1.94
CA GLU A 71 -0.41 0.53 2.74
C GLU A 71 0.85 0.17 1.98
N LEU A 72 1.69 1.17 1.77
CA LEU A 72 2.88 1.09 0.95
C LEU A 72 4.09 1.48 1.78
N VAL A 73 5.16 0.72 1.64
CA VAL A 73 6.48 1.12 2.10
C VAL A 73 7.39 1.20 0.89
N LEU A 74 7.81 2.42 0.59
CA LEU A 74 8.66 2.76 -0.53
C LEU A 74 10.11 2.80 -0.06
N PHE A 75 10.98 2.19 -0.87
CA PHE A 75 12.42 2.20 -0.66
C PHE A 75 13.11 3.11 -1.68
N PRO A 76 14.37 3.52 -1.41
CA PRO A 76 15.15 4.26 -2.39
C PRO A 76 15.34 3.47 -3.70
N PRO A 77 15.42 4.15 -4.85
CA PRO A 77 15.39 5.61 -5.01
C PRO A 77 13.97 6.22 -5.00
N GLN A 78 12.91 5.42 -5.19
CA GLN A 78 11.53 5.93 -5.32
C GLN A 78 11.05 6.75 -4.11
N SER A 79 11.47 6.39 -2.90
CA SER A 79 11.11 7.12 -1.68
C SER A 79 11.66 8.56 -1.61
N ALA A 80 12.62 8.93 -2.45
CA ALA A 80 13.15 10.29 -2.51
C ALA A 80 12.13 11.26 -3.14
N ASP A 81 11.38 10.78 -4.14
CA ASP A 81 10.45 11.62 -4.90
C ASP A 81 9.08 11.79 -4.23
N ILE A 82 8.79 11.00 -3.19
CA ILE A 82 7.48 10.96 -2.52
C ILE A 82 7.54 11.70 -1.18
N ASN A 83 6.89 12.86 -1.11
CA ASN A 83 6.91 13.74 0.06
C ASN A 83 5.55 13.88 0.75
N ASN A 84 4.49 13.37 0.13
CA ASN A 84 3.14 13.38 0.69
C ASN A 84 2.33 12.18 0.15
N VAL A 85 1.05 12.10 0.51
CA VAL A 85 0.16 11.01 0.06
C VAL A 85 -0.20 11.18 -1.42
N GLU A 86 -0.35 12.42 -1.87
CA GLU A 86 -0.71 12.82 -3.22
C GLU A 86 0.36 12.38 -4.23
N ASP A 87 1.65 12.59 -3.94
CA ASP A 87 2.78 12.14 -4.75
C ASP A 87 2.73 10.60 -4.93
N ALA A 88 2.41 9.86 -3.85
CA ALA A 88 2.27 8.41 -3.94
C ALA A 88 1.06 8.01 -4.81
N LEU A 89 -0.03 8.76 -4.76
CA LEU A 89 -1.20 8.56 -5.61
C LEU A 89 -0.93 8.91 -7.08
N GLU A 90 -0.06 9.87 -7.36
CA GLU A 90 0.27 10.26 -8.74
C GLU A 90 1.33 9.33 -9.35
N VAL A 91 2.33 8.94 -8.59
CA VAL A 91 3.49 8.19 -9.10
C VAL A 91 3.34 6.68 -8.91
N VAL A 92 2.85 6.24 -7.74
CA VAL A 92 2.85 4.81 -7.36
C VAL A 92 1.53 4.13 -7.71
N TRP A 93 0.40 4.79 -7.45
CA TRP A 93 -0.91 4.18 -7.68
C TRP A 93 -1.14 3.71 -9.12
N PRO A 94 -0.80 4.46 -10.19
CA PRO A 94 -1.00 3.99 -11.55
C PRO A 94 -0.28 2.67 -11.87
N LEU A 95 0.84 2.41 -11.19
CA LEU A 95 1.63 1.19 -11.36
C LEU A 95 1.00 -0.02 -10.64
N LEU A 96 0.23 0.24 -9.58
CA LEU A 96 -0.44 -0.79 -8.79
C LEU A 96 -1.91 -0.98 -9.18
N ALA A 97 -2.52 0.01 -9.83
CA ALA A 97 -3.96 0.02 -10.11
C ALA A 97 -4.39 -1.16 -10.98
N GLU A 98 -3.61 -1.49 -12.01
CA GLU A 98 -3.86 -2.61 -12.91
C GLU A 98 -3.70 -3.96 -12.19
N GLU A 99 -2.59 -4.15 -11.47
CA GLU A 99 -2.35 -5.34 -10.65
C GLU A 99 -3.44 -5.51 -9.61
N TYR A 100 -3.83 -4.42 -8.93
CA TYR A 100 -4.89 -4.43 -7.94
C TYR A 100 -6.24 -4.78 -8.54
N ALA A 101 -6.56 -4.26 -9.73
CA ALA A 101 -7.80 -4.58 -10.43
C ALA A 101 -7.93 -6.08 -10.72
N SER A 102 -6.80 -6.75 -11.03
CA SER A 102 -6.77 -8.20 -11.27
C SER A 102 -6.97 -9.02 -10.00
N ILE A 103 -6.49 -8.57 -8.85
CA ILE A 103 -6.53 -9.34 -7.59
C ILE A 103 -7.68 -8.95 -6.64
N TRP A 104 -8.32 -7.79 -6.82
CA TRP A 104 -9.32 -7.25 -5.90
C TRP A 104 -10.55 -8.16 -5.79
N ASP A 105 -11.11 -8.55 -6.93
CA ASP A 105 -12.20 -9.51 -7.04
C ASP A 105 -11.77 -10.56 -8.06
N PRO A 106 -11.08 -11.63 -7.62
CA PRO A 106 -10.73 -12.72 -8.51
C PRO A 106 -12.03 -13.44 -8.84
N THR A 107 -12.73 -12.95 -9.87
CA THR A 107 -13.91 -13.62 -10.39
C THR A 107 -13.45 -15.02 -10.78
N PRO A 108 -14.00 -16.10 -10.20
CA PRO A 108 -13.77 -17.41 -10.77
C PRO A 108 -14.40 -17.39 -12.16
N ASN A 109 -13.59 -17.64 -13.17
CA ASN A 109 -14.09 -17.90 -14.52
C ASN A 109 -14.97 -19.15 -14.51
#